data_AF-A0AAE4EKL9-F1
#
_entry.id   AF-A0AAE4EKL9-F1
#
_cell.length_a   1.000
_cell.length_b   1.000
_cell.length_c   1.000
_cell.angle_alpha   90.00
_cell.angle_beta   90.00
_cell.angle_gamma   90.00
#
_symmetry.space_group_name_H-M   'P 1'
#
loop_
_entity.id
_entity.type
_entity.pdbx_description
1 polymer ?
#
loop_
_entity_poly.entity_id
_entity_poly.type
_entity_poly.pdbx_seq_one_letter_code
_entity_poly.pdbx_strand_id
1 'polypeptide(L)'
;MPEPPVPTARYEAYSHEAMAAEVERGNDPVAAGEAGARWDGLAKRLQESTADVAALVASSEEHWRGQAGDAARASLGRAARWLAHSAAVSASVGQAVGAQAEVAARARADMPPPVTYDPASMIRDAASSGNVLVLAGLAGEMAARRAEAEAARQKAIDVLRTRDTALRGHVPAETFPVPPALGRA
;
A
#
# COMPACT_ATOMS: atom_id res chain seq x y z
N MET A 1 3.32 -2.47 -19.66
CA MET A 1 2.53 -2.28 -18.42
C MET A 1 2.60 -0.82 -18.02
N PRO A 2 1.55 -0.23 -17.46
CA PRO A 2 1.68 1.10 -16.87
C PRO A 2 2.67 1.03 -15.70
N GLU A 3 3.65 1.92 -15.70
CA GLU A 3 4.61 2.05 -14.61
C GLU A 3 3.89 2.47 -13.31
N PRO A 4 4.27 1.94 -12.13
CA PRO A 4 3.73 2.42 -10.87
C PRO A 4 3.89 3.95 -10.76
N PRO A 5 2.85 4.68 -10.35
CA PRO A 5 2.88 6.14 -10.30
C PRO A 5 4.07 6.63 -9.48
N VAL A 6 4.73 7.69 -9.97
CA VAL A 6 5.82 8.33 -9.25
C VAL A 6 5.23 9.29 -8.22
N PRO A 7 5.69 9.27 -6.96
CA PRO A 7 5.29 10.27 -5.97
C PRO A 7 5.68 11.67 -6.45
N THR A 8 4.69 12.56 -6.60
CA THR A 8 4.89 13.95 -7.09
C THR A 8 4.57 15.00 -6.03
N ALA A 9 4.18 14.56 -4.82
CA ALA A 9 3.82 15.44 -3.73
C ALA A 9 5.00 16.32 -3.28
N ARG A 10 4.72 17.61 -3.08
CA ARG A 10 5.68 18.59 -2.54
C ARG A 10 5.30 18.90 -1.09
N TYR A 11 5.70 18.02 -0.18
CA TYR A 11 5.35 18.12 1.24
C TYR A 11 5.88 19.40 1.90
N GLU A 12 6.91 20.03 1.35
CA GLU A 12 7.41 21.34 1.79
C GLU A 12 6.37 22.46 1.64
N ALA A 13 5.34 22.30 0.81
CA ALA A 13 4.26 23.28 0.68
C ALA A 13 3.08 23.01 1.63
N TYR A 14 3.06 21.86 2.31
CA TYR A 14 1.93 21.44 3.13
C TYR A 14 2.07 22.00 4.54
N SER A 15 0.97 22.34 5.20
CA SER A 15 0.98 22.56 6.67
C SER A 15 1.30 21.26 7.40
N HIS A 16 1.83 21.33 8.63
CA HIS A 16 2.13 20.12 9.41
C HIS A 16 0.84 19.34 9.74
N GLU A 17 -0.25 20.05 10.01
CA GLU A 17 -1.58 19.50 10.24
C GLU A 17 -2.09 18.72 9.02
N ALA A 18 -1.91 19.28 7.82
CA ALA A 18 -2.24 18.57 6.58
C ALA A 18 -1.41 17.29 6.41
N MET A 19 -0.11 17.32 6.71
CA MET A 19 0.76 16.13 6.67
C MET A 19 0.34 15.06 7.68
N ALA A 20 -0.01 15.46 8.91
CA ALA A 20 -0.54 14.53 9.91
C ALA A 20 -1.86 13.91 9.45
N ALA A 21 -2.75 14.71 8.85
CA ALA A 21 -4.00 14.21 8.32
C ALA A 21 -3.82 13.23 7.13
N GLU A 22 -2.73 13.31 6.37
CA GLU A 22 -2.43 12.37 5.27
C GLU A 22 -2.12 10.94 5.76
N VAL A 23 -1.53 10.78 6.94
CA VAL A 23 -1.25 9.43 7.49
C VAL A 23 -2.41 8.87 8.31
N GLU A 24 -3.33 9.72 8.73
CA GLU A 24 -4.55 9.32 9.43
C GLU A 24 -5.68 8.98 8.46
N ARG A 25 -5.88 9.79 7.41
CA ARG A 25 -6.94 9.55 6.42
C ARG A 25 -6.62 8.33 5.57
N GLY A 26 -7.61 7.43 5.48
CA GLY A 26 -7.54 6.28 4.56
C GLY A 26 -6.65 5.13 5.04
N ASN A 27 -6.20 5.15 6.29
CA ASN A 27 -5.47 4.04 6.89
C ASN A 27 -6.43 3.13 7.67
N ASP A 28 -7.03 2.17 6.98
CA ASP A 28 -7.90 1.14 7.57
C ASP A 28 -7.22 -0.24 7.49
N PRO A 29 -6.53 -0.68 8.56
CA PRO A 29 -5.84 -1.97 8.57
C PRO A 29 -6.80 -3.16 8.51
N VAL A 30 -8.06 -2.99 8.96
CA VAL A 30 -9.07 -4.05 8.88
C VAL A 30 -9.48 -4.25 7.43
N ALA A 31 -9.84 -3.16 6.73
CA ALA A 31 -10.20 -3.23 5.31
C ALA A 31 -9.06 -3.77 4.44
N ALA A 32 -7.80 -3.41 4.74
CA ALA A 32 -6.63 -3.95 4.05
C ALA A 32 -6.43 -5.45 4.33
N GLY A 33 -6.57 -5.89 5.58
CA GLY A 33 -6.51 -7.31 5.95
C GLY A 33 -7.59 -8.14 5.26
N GLU A 34 -8.83 -7.65 5.21
CA GLU A 34 -9.91 -8.28 4.47
C GLU A 34 -9.63 -8.35 2.97
N ALA A 35 -9.08 -7.28 2.38
CA ALA A 35 -8.70 -7.26 0.98
C ALA A 35 -7.60 -8.30 0.67
N GLY A 36 -6.56 -8.39 1.52
CA GLY A 36 -5.53 -9.43 1.41
C GLY A 36 -6.11 -10.84 1.48
N ALA A 37 -6.97 -11.10 2.48
CA ALA A 37 -7.63 -12.40 2.63
C ALA A 37 -8.53 -12.77 1.43
N ARG A 38 -9.21 -11.79 0.81
CA ARG A 38 -10.00 -12.03 -0.42
C ARG A 38 -9.10 -12.46 -1.59
N TRP A 39 -7.92 -11.85 -1.73
CA TRP A 39 -6.94 -12.21 -2.75
C TRP A 39 -6.34 -13.60 -2.52
N ASP A 40 -5.99 -13.93 -1.28
CA ASP A 40 -5.51 -15.27 -0.91
C ASP A 40 -6.58 -16.33 -1.16
N GLY A 41 -7.83 -16.03 -0.82
CA GLY A 41 -8.97 -16.90 -1.10
C GLY A 41 -9.20 -17.12 -2.60
N LEU A 42 -8.98 -16.09 -3.44
CA LEU A 42 -9.02 -16.24 -4.89
C LEU A 42 -7.88 -17.11 -5.40
N ALA A 43 -6.65 -16.88 -4.93
CA ALA A 43 -5.49 -17.68 -5.29
C ALA A 43 -5.73 -19.17 -5.01
N LYS A 44 -6.26 -19.49 -3.82
CA LYS A 44 -6.61 -20.86 -3.43
C LYS A 44 -7.64 -21.49 -4.36
N ARG A 45 -8.75 -20.80 -4.66
CA ARG A 45 -9.78 -21.33 -5.59
C ARG A 45 -9.25 -21.59 -7.00
N LEU A 46 -8.34 -20.73 -7.48
CA LEU A 46 -7.69 -20.91 -8.79
C LEU A 46 -6.74 -22.12 -8.79
N GLN A 47 -6.03 -22.36 -7.70
CA GLN A 47 -5.20 -23.56 -7.52
C GLN A 47 -6.05 -24.84 -7.45
N GLU A 48 -7.15 -24.83 -6.69
CA GLU A 48 -8.12 -25.92 -6.63
C GLU A 48 -8.67 -26.23 -8.02
N SER A 49 -9.11 -25.21 -8.77
CA SER A 49 -9.57 -25.35 -10.15
C SER A 49 -8.49 -25.93 -11.08
N THR A 50 -7.21 -25.60 -10.86
CA THR A 50 -6.09 -26.16 -11.63
C THR A 50 -5.92 -27.65 -11.36
N ALA A 51 -6.06 -28.07 -10.09
CA ALA A 51 -6.00 -29.47 -9.71
C ALA A 51 -7.16 -30.28 -10.30
N ASP A 52 -8.37 -29.72 -10.28
CA ASP A 52 -9.57 -30.34 -10.87
C ASP A 52 -9.40 -30.56 -12.38
N VAL A 53 -8.86 -29.57 -13.10
CA VAL A 53 -8.57 -29.70 -14.54
C VAL A 53 -7.53 -30.79 -14.79
N ALA A 54 -6.49 -30.89 -13.96
CA ALA A 54 -5.48 -31.94 -14.09
C ALA A 54 -6.06 -33.33 -13.87
N ALA A 55 -6.93 -33.50 -12.86
CA ALA A 55 -7.63 -34.75 -12.60
C ALA A 55 -8.58 -35.14 -13.74
N LEU A 56 -9.29 -34.17 -14.32
CA LEU A 56 -10.15 -34.38 -15.48
C LEU A 56 -9.34 -34.84 -16.70
N VAL A 57 -8.19 -34.20 -16.96
CA VAL A 57 -7.30 -34.60 -18.06
C VAL A 57 -6.86 -36.04 -17.88
N ALA A 58 -6.36 -36.41 -16.69
CA ALA A 58 -5.89 -37.77 -16.40
C ALA A 58 -6.99 -38.83 -16.56
N SER A 59 -8.20 -38.58 -16.04
CA SER A 59 -9.32 -39.54 -16.16
C SER A 59 -9.85 -39.69 -17.61
N SER A 60 -9.63 -38.69 -18.47
CA SER A 60 -10.09 -38.71 -19.86
C SER A 60 -9.23 -39.57 -20.79
N GLU A 61 -7.98 -39.87 -20.43
CA GLU A 61 -7.00 -40.51 -21.33
C GLU A 61 -7.43 -41.92 -21.77
N GLU A 62 -8.09 -42.66 -20.88
CA GLU A 62 -8.49 -44.03 -21.15
C GLU A 62 -9.72 -44.11 -22.07
N HIS A 63 -10.65 -43.16 -21.93
CA HIS A 63 -11.98 -43.18 -22.55
C HIS A 63 -12.06 -42.36 -23.84
N TRP A 64 -11.26 -41.30 -23.96
CA TRP A 64 -11.31 -40.39 -25.11
C TRP A 64 -9.97 -40.34 -25.83
N ARG A 65 -9.84 -41.26 -26.80
CA ARG A 65 -8.66 -41.44 -27.63
C ARG A 65 -8.83 -40.80 -29.02
N GLY A 66 -7.71 -40.54 -29.67
CA GLY A 66 -7.65 -39.94 -31.00
C GLY A 66 -7.53 -38.41 -30.96
N GLN A 67 -7.38 -37.80 -32.14
CA GLN A 67 -7.02 -36.39 -32.30
C GLN A 67 -7.93 -35.41 -31.56
N ALA A 68 -9.23 -35.71 -31.47
CA ALA A 68 -10.19 -34.85 -30.76
C ALA A 68 -9.90 -34.81 -29.24
N GLY A 69 -9.58 -35.97 -28.64
CA GLY A 69 -9.21 -36.05 -27.23
C GLY A 69 -7.88 -35.37 -26.93
N ASP A 70 -6.90 -35.52 -27.83
CA ASP A 70 -5.60 -34.82 -27.71
C ASP A 70 -5.77 -33.31 -27.78
N ALA A 71 -6.61 -32.81 -28.69
CA ALA A 71 -6.90 -31.38 -28.82
C ALA A 71 -7.61 -30.82 -27.58
N ALA A 72 -8.51 -31.59 -26.97
CA ALA A 72 -9.19 -31.19 -25.74
C ALA A 72 -8.23 -31.15 -24.55
N ARG A 73 -7.40 -32.19 -24.36
CA ARG A 73 -6.36 -32.20 -23.32
C ARG A 73 -5.38 -31.05 -23.49
N ALA A 74 -4.97 -30.73 -24.72
CA ALA A 74 -4.12 -29.58 -24.99
C ALA A 74 -4.79 -28.25 -24.59
N SER A 75 -6.10 -28.12 -24.80
CA SER A 75 -6.88 -26.92 -24.44
C SER A 75 -7.07 -26.79 -22.93
N LEU A 76 -7.39 -27.88 -22.24
CA LEU A 76 -7.43 -27.95 -20.79
C LEU A 76 -6.05 -27.66 -20.17
N GLY A 77 -4.97 -28.14 -20.78
CA GLY A 77 -3.61 -27.81 -20.35
C GLY A 77 -3.27 -26.32 -20.47
N ARG A 78 -3.78 -25.62 -21.50
CA ARG A 78 -3.66 -24.16 -21.60
C ARG A 78 -4.45 -23.47 -20.48
N ALA A 79 -5.67 -23.92 -20.21
CA ALA A 79 -6.50 -23.39 -19.13
C ALA A 79 -5.84 -23.57 -17.75
N ALA A 80 -5.31 -24.76 -17.47
CA ALA A 80 -4.61 -25.07 -16.22
C ALA A 80 -3.39 -24.16 -16.00
N ARG A 81 -2.56 -23.92 -17.04
CA ARG A 81 -1.43 -22.98 -16.93
C ARG A 81 -1.88 -21.55 -16.68
N TRP A 82 -2.96 -21.11 -17.34
CA TRP A 82 -3.52 -19.79 -17.12
C TRP A 82 -4.07 -19.62 -15.69
N LEU A 83 -4.78 -20.62 -15.16
CA LEU A 83 -5.26 -20.65 -13.78
C LEU A 83 -4.11 -20.60 -12.77
N ALA A 84 -3.06 -21.40 -12.99
CA ALA A 84 -1.88 -21.42 -12.12
C ALA A 84 -1.17 -20.06 -12.07
N HIS A 85 -0.96 -19.42 -13.23
CA HIS A 85 -0.38 -18.07 -13.28
C HIS A 85 -1.31 -17.04 -12.61
N SER A 86 -2.62 -17.10 -12.87
CA SER A 86 -3.59 -16.20 -12.25
C SER A 86 -3.64 -16.37 -10.72
N ALA A 87 -3.43 -17.58 -10.22
CA ALA A 87 -3.31 -17.84 -8.80
C ALA A 87 -2.06 -17.19 -8.20
N ALA A 88 -0.92 -17.30 -8.88
CA ALA A 88 0.33 -16.66 -8.45
C ALA A 88 0.20 -15.14 -8.39
N VAL A 89 -0.40 -14.52 -9.42
CA VAL A 89 -0.69 -13.08 -9.45
C VAL A 89 -1.62 -12.70 -8.30
N SER A 90 -2.69 -13.47 -8.07
CA SER A 90 -3.64 -13.20 -6.97
C SER A 90 -2.96 -13.24 -5.60
N ALA A 91 -2.09 -14.23 -5.36
CA ALA A 91 -1.31 -14.32 -4.13
C ALA A 91 -0.32 -13.15 -3.99
N SER A 92 0.35 -12.76 -5.08
CA SER A 92 1.24 -11.58 -5.10
C SER A 92 0.49 -10.30 -4.72
N VAL A 93 -0.73 -10.10 -5.24
CA VAL A 93 -1.57 -8.97 -4.86
C VAL A 93 -1.97 -9.02 -3.39
N GLY A 94 -2.33 -10.19 -2.86
CA GLY A 94 -2.64 -10.38 -1.44
C GLY A 94 -1.47 -9.94 -0.53
N GLN A 95 -0.27 -10.41 -0.84
CA GLN A 95 0.96 -10.03 -0.12
C GLN A 95 1.27 -8.53 -0.23
N ALA A 96 1.11 -7.94 -1.42
CA ALA A 96 1.33 -6.52 -1.64
C ALA A 96 0.38 -5.65 -0.81
N VAL A 97 -0.91 -6.00 -0.75
CA VAL A 97 -1.89 -5.29 0.08
C VAL A 97 -1.49 -5.33 1.56
N GLY A 98 -1.07 -6.49 2.06
CA GLY A 98 -0.57 -6.63 3.43
C GLY A 98 0.63 -5.73 3.72
N ALA A 99 1.65 -5.78 2.85
CA ALA A 99 2.85 -4.94 2.99
C ALA A 99 2.54 -3.44 2.92
N GLN A 100 1.65 -3.02 2.02
CA GLN A 100 1.20 -1.63 1.91
C GLN A 100 0.46 -1.16 3.17
N ALA A 101 -0.32 -2.04 3.80
CA ALA A 101 -0.99 -1.74 5.07
C ALA A 101 0.02 -1.54 6.21
N GLU A 102 1.05 -2.38 6.30
CA GLU A 102 2.13 -2.22 7.28
C GLU A 102 2.89 -0.90 7.10
N VAL A 103 3.17 -0.52 5.85
CA VAL A 103 3.78 0.78 5.52
C VAL A 103 2.90 1.94 5.99
N ALA A 104 1.59 1.88 5.74
CA ALA A 104 0.66 2.90 6.19
C ALA A 104 0.59 2.98 7.73
N ALA A 105 0.53 1.84 8.41
CA ALA A 105 0.53 1.76 9.87
C ALA A 105 1.82 2.34 10.47
N ARG A 106 2.98 2.03 9.90
CA ARG A 106 4.25 2.60 10.32
C ARG A 106 4.32 4.11 10.11
N ALA A 107 3.91 4.59 8.94
CA ALA A 107 3.87 6.04 8.67
C ALA A 107 2.99 6.78 9.68
N ARG A 108 1.85 6.20 10.07
CA ARG A 108 0.98 6.76 11.13
C ARG A 108 1.66 6.77 12.49
N ALA A 109 2.38 5.71 12.85
CA ALA A 109 3.08 5.62 14.13
C ALA A 109 4.29 6.57 14.22
N ASP A 110 5.00 6.77 13.12
CA ASP A 110 6.23 7.56 13.06
C ASP A 110 5.98 9.07 12.86
N MET A 111 4.77 9.45 12.41
CA MET A 111 4.37 10.83 12.18
C MET A 111 4.41 11.64 13.50
N PRO A 112 5.25 12.68 13.59
CA PRO A 112 5.26 13.54 14.77
C PRO A 112 3.94 14.33 14.89
N PRO A 113 3.50 14.65 16.12
CA PRO A 113 2.34 15.50 16.31
C PRO A 113 2.62 16.92 15.79
N PRO A 114 1.61 17.63 15.25
CA PRO A 114 1.75 19.03 14.86
C PRO A 114 2.22 19.91 16.02
N VAL A 115 3.21 20.72 15.73
CA VAL A 115 3.85 21.62 16.69
C VAL A 115 3.40 23.04 16.40
N THR A 116 2.55 23.58 17.27
CA THR A 116 2.03 24.96 17.10
C THR A 116 3.08 26.00 17.47
N TYR A 117 3.36 26.92 16.53
CA TYR A 117 4.20 28.08 16.74
C TYR A 117 3.44 29.34 16.32
N ASP A 118 2.93 30.08 17.31
CA ASP A 118 2.31 31.40 17.13
C ASP A 118 3.11 32.45 17.92
N PRO A 119 4.06 33.16 17.27
CA PRO A 119 4.81 34.26 17.88
C PRO A 119 3.94 35.30 18.56
N ALA A 120 2.80 35.64 17.95
CA ALA A 120 1.94 36.70 18.45
C ALA A 120 1.21 36.27 19.72
N SER A 121 0.75 35.01 19.81
CA SER A 121 0.22 34.47 21.07
C SER A 121 1.29 34.44 22.15
N MET A 122 2.47 33.90 21.84
CA MET A 122 3.57 33.81 22.82
C MET A 122 3.94 35.18 23.40
N ILE A 123 4.00 36.23 22.55
CA ILE A 123 4.26 37.61 23.00
C ILE A 123 3.11 38.14 23.88
N ARG A 124 1.84 37.93 23.49
CA ARG A 124 0.68 38.35 24.28
C ARG A 124 0.64 37.65 25.64
N ASP A 125 0.89 36.34 25.66
CA ASP A 125 0.87 35.51 26.86
C ASP A 125 1.97 35.97 27.83
N ALA A 126 3.19 36.18 27.33
CA ALA A 126 4.30 36.72 28.13
C ALA A 126 4.01 38.13 28.67
N ALA A 127 3.44 39.03 27.87
CA ALA A 127 3.08 40.38 28.30
C ALA A 127 1.95 40.38 29.35
N SER A 128 0.94 39.52 29.18
CA SER A 128 -0.20 39.41 30.11
C SER A 128 0.15 38.73 31.43
N SER A 129 1.26 37.98 31.47
CA SER A 129 1.72 37.27 32.68
C SER A 129 2.15 38.19 33.83
N GLY A 130 2.50 39.45 33.54
CA GLY A 130 3.05 40.38 34.54
C GLY A 130 4.42 39.99 35.10
N ASN A 131 5.07 38.95 34.57
CA ASN A 131 6.32 38.41 35.08
C ASN A 131 7.51 38.84 34.20
N VAL A 132 8.39 39.68 34.76
CA VAL A 132 9.58 40.20 34.07
C VAL A 132 10.56 39.09 33.66
N LEU A 133 10.64 37.99 34.43
CA LEU A 133 11.51 36.86 34.07
C LEU A 133 11.01 36.12 32.82
N VAL A 134 9.69 36.00 32.65
CA VAL A 134 9.08 35.38 31.46
C VAL A 134 9.36 36.24 30.23
N LEU A 135 9.20 37.56 30.33
CA LEU A 135 9.54 38.49 29.25
C LEU A 135 11.02 38.44 28.86
N ALA A 136 11.93 38.34 29.84
CA ALA A 136 13.37 38.23 29.58
C ALA A 136 13.74 36.92 28.86
N GLY A 137 13.02 35.83 29.12
CA GLY A 137 13.24 34.52 28.50
C GLY A 137 12.55 34.31 27.13
N LEU A 138 11.56 35.16 26.79
CA LEU A 138 10.67 34.96 25.65
C LEU A 138 11.38 34.72 24.32
N ALA A 139 12.45 35.48 24.02
CA ALA A 139 13.19 35.31 22.77
C ALA A 139 13.83 33.91 22.64
N GLY A 140 14.35 33.38 23.76
CA GLY A 140 14.91 32.03 23.80
C GLY A 140 13.83 30.96 23.65
N GLU A 141 12.69 31.13 24.33
CA GLU A 141 11.54 30.23 24.22
C GLU A 141 10.98 30.20 22.79
N MET A 142 10.78 31.37 22.17
CA MET A 142 10.35 31.48 20.78
C MET A 142 11.31 30.82 19.81
N ALA A 143 12.62 30.99 20.00
CA ALA A 143 13.63 30.35 19.16
C ALA A 143 13.61 28.81 19.32
N ALA A 144 13.51 28.31 20.56
CA ALA A 144 13.41 26.89 20.84
C ALA A 144 12.15 26.28 20.24
N ARG A 145 10.98 26.93 20.42
CA ARG A 145 9.71 26.45 19.90
C ARG A 145 9.69 26.45 18.36
N ARG A 146 10.27 27.47 17.73
CA ARG A 146 10.43 27.50 16.26
C ARG A 146 11.31 26.34 15.77
N ALA A 147 12.43 26.09 16.43
CA ALA A 147 13.34 25.00 16.06
C ALA A 147 12.67 23.63 16.20
N GLU A 148 11.90 23.42 17.27
CA GLU A 148 11.10 22.21 17.46
C GLU A 148 10.04 22.04 16.36
N ALA A 149 9.33 23.13 16.01
CA ALA A 149 8.32 23.10 14.96
C ALA A 149 8.91 22.73 13.59
N GLU A 150 10.07 23.30 13.24
CA GLU A 150 10.77 22.99 12.00
C GLU A 150 11.31 21.56 11.99
N ALA A 151 11.89 21.09 13.10
CA ALA A 151 12.38 19.72 13.22
C ALA A 151 11.26 18.69 13.08
N ALA A 152 10.11 18.92 13.73
CA ALA A 152 8.95 18.06 13.63
C ALA A 152 8.37 18.07 12.21
N ARG A 153 8.30 19.25 11.58
CA ARG A 153 7.90 19.41 10.17
C ARG A 153 8.81 18.62 9.23
N GLN A 154 10.13 18.73 9.38
CA GLN A 154 11.08 18.01 8.53
C GLN A 154 10.92 16.49 8.69
N LYS A 155 10.78 16.01 9.92
CA LYS A 155 10.49 14.59 10.18
C LYS A 155 9.18 14.14 9.53
N ALA A 156 8.12 14.94 9.58
CA ALA A 156 6.85 14.62 8.91
C ALA A 156 7.02 14.48 7.38
N ILE A 157 7.80 15.36 6.75
CA ILE A 157 8.16 15.26 5.32
C ILE A 157 8.87 13.94 5.02
N ASP A 158 9.86 13.57 5.84
CA ASP A 158 10.64 12.35 5.64
C ASP A 158 9.79 11.08 5.82
N VAL A 159 8.86 11.08 6.78
CA VAL A 159 7.88 10.00 6.97
C VAL A 159 7.01 9.82 5.73
N LEU A 160 6.46 10.91 5.17
CA LEU A 160 5.60 10.82 3.99
C LEU A 160 6.36 10.38 2.73
N ARG A 161 7.60 10.85 2.54
CA ARG A 161 8.46 10.41 1.44
C ARG A 161 8.80 8.93 1.54
N THR A 162 9.12 8.47 2.74
CA THR A 162 9.43 7.06 3.00
C THR A 162 8.20 6.19 2.75
N ARG A 163 7.03 6.62 3.24
CA ARG A 163 5.73 5.99 2.96
C ARG A 163 5.49 5.82 1.47
N ASP A 164 5.56 6.91 0.70
CA ASP A 164 5.24 6.86 -0.73
C ASP A 164 6.22 5.97 -1.51
N THR A 165 7.51 6.04 -1.17
CA THR A 165 8.54 5.21 -1.79
C THR A 165 8.28 3.73 -1.51
N ALA A 166 7.98 3.39 -0.26
CA ALA A 166 7.68 2.01 0.14
C ALA A 166 6.37 1.50 -0.48
N LEU A 167 5.30 2.31 -0.49
CA LEU A 167 4.03 1.96 -1.15
C LEU A 167 4.23 1.63 -2.62
N ARG A 168 5.04 2.43 -3.33
CA ARG A 168 5.41 2.18 -4.74
C ARG A 168 6.20 0.88 -4.89
N GLY A 169 7.14 0.61 -3.99
CA GLY A 169 7.98 -0.59 -3.99
C GLY A 169 7.20 -1.89 -3.81
N HIS A 170 6.01 -1.84 -3.18
CA HIS A 170 5.14 -3.01 -2.98
C HIS A 170 4.13 -3.23 -4.10
N VAL A 171 4.09 -2.39 -5.15
CA VAL A 171 3.19 -2.63 -6.29
C VAL A 171 3.64 -3.89 -7.04
N PRO A 172 2.78 -4.92 -7.19
CA PRO A 172 3.13 -6.12 -7.94
C PRO A 172 3.57 -5.80 -9.37
N ALA A 173 4.69 -6.39 -9.80
CA ALA A 173 5.14 -6.30 -11.18
C ALA A 173 4.37 -7.25 -12.12
N GLU A 174 3.73 -8.27 -11.57
CA GLU A 174 3.01 -9.25 -12.37
C GLU A 174 1.59 -8.78 -12.68
N THR A 175 1.07 -9.22 -13.83
CA THR A 175 -0.29 -8.93 -14.27
C THR A 175 -1.01 -10.21 -14.65
N PHE A 176 -2.33 -10.17 -14.59
CA PHE A 176 -3.15 -11.28 -15.03
C PHE A 176 -2.90 -11.57 -16.52
N PRO A 177 -2.61 -12.83 -16.87
CA PRO A 177 -2.38 -13.22 -18.25
C PRO A 177 -3.70 -13.21 -19.01
N VAL A 178 -3.62 -12.97 -20.31
CA VAL A 178 -4.80 -13.04 -21.18
C VAL A 178 -5.37 -14.46 -21.12
N PRO A 179 -6.69 -14.63 -20.91
CA PRO A 179 -7.32 -15.95 -20.92
C PRO A 179 -7.08 -16.69 -22.24
N PRO A 180 -6.72 -17.98 -22.21
CA PRO A 180 -6.48 -18.75 -23.42
C PRO A 180 -7.79 -19.06 -24.13
N ALA A 181 -7.74 -19.12 -25.47
CA ALA A 181 -8.82 -19.72 -26.25
C ALA A 181 -8.89 -21.25 -25.99
N LEU A 182 -10.09 -21.74 -25.71
CA LEU A 182 -10.35 -23.15 -25.44
C LEU A 182 -10.78 -23.95 -26.70
N GLY A 183 -11.07 -23.25 -27.81
CA GLY A 183 -11.40 -23.84 -29.11
C GLY A 183 -10.49 -23.32 -30.23
N ARG A 184 -10.81 -23.66 -31.49
CA ARG A 184 -10.17 -23.00 -32.65
C ARG A 184 -10.64 -21.54 -32.71
N ALA A 185 -9.69 -20.63 -32.93
CA ALA A 185 -9.95 -19.24 -33.26
C ALA A 185 -10.62 -19.13 -34.63
#